data_AF-A0A4R3M1S0-F1
#
_entry.id   AF-A0A4R3M1S0-F1
#
_cell.length_a   1.000
_cell.length_b   1.000
_cell.length_c   1.000
_cell.angle_alpha   90.00
_cell.angle_beta   90.00
_cell.angle_gamma   90.00
#
_symmetry.space_group_name_H-M   'P 1'
#
loop_
_entity.id
_entity.type
_entity.pdbx_description
1 polymer ?
#
loop_
_entity_poly.entity_id
_entity_poly.type
_entity_poly.pdbx_seq_one_letter_code
_entity_poly.pdbx_strand_id
1 'polypeptide(L)'
;MDVAKAFDDKAPSGQELTAYDRTHIKLYMRLLDATTEGADWQEVVVVLFGIDPAQEPARARAVHDSHLERARWLAQTGYRDLLPHRIN
;
A
#
# COMPACT_ATOMS: atom_id res chain seq x y z
N MET A 1 -1.38 -12.35 -14.51
CA MET A 1 -1.77 -11.96 -13.15
C MET A 1 -0.48 -11.74 -12.38
N ASP A 2 -0.12 -10.48 -12.12
CA ASP A 2 1.06 -10.16 -11.31
C ASP A 2 0.87 -10.80 -9.93
N VAL A 3 1.72 -11.76 -9.59
CA VAL A 3 1.74 -12.38 -8.25
C VAL A 3 1.99 -11.23 -7.27
N ALA A 4 1.01 -10.95 -6.40
CA ALA A 4 1.19 -9.96 -5.35
C ALA A 4 2.42 -10.38 -4.54
N LYS A 5 3.47 -9.55 -4.58
CA LYS A 5 4.66 -9.77 -3.76
C LYS A 5 4.23 -9.75 -2.29
N ALA A 6 4.81 -10.62 -1.48
CA ALA A 6 4.43 -10.76 -0.07
C ALA A 6 4.54 -9.42 0.66
N PHE A 7 3.50 -9.08 1.42
CA PHE A 7 3.39 -7.88 2.24
C PHE A 7 3.49 -8.26 3.73
N ASP A 8 3.92 -7.31 4.55
CA ASP A 8 3.92 -7.44 6.00
C ASP A 8 2.62 -6.87 6.57
N ASP A 9 2.21 -7.27 7.77
CA ASP A 9 0.98 -6.74 8.39
C ASP A 9 1.04 -5.22 8.68
N LYS A 10 2.26 -4.66 8.73
CA LYS A 10 2.50 -3.22 8.87
C LYS A 10 3.40 -2.72 7.76
N ALA A 11 2.98 -1.65 7.10
CA ALA A 11 3.84 -0.93 6.18
C ALA A 11 4.95 -0.19 6.96
N PRO A 12 6.08 0.11 6.31
CA PRO A 12 7.11 0.97 6.88
C PRO A 12 6.54 2.33 7.28
N SER A 13 7.10 2.90 8.34
CA SER A 13 6.83 4.27 8.78
C SER A 13 8.12 5.11 8.72
N GLY A 14 7.99 6.43 8.89
CA GLY A 14 9.11 7.37 8.83
C GLY A 14 9.18 8.16 7.54
N GLN A 15 10.21 9.01 7.42
CA GLN A 15 10.30 10.04 6.38
C GLN A 15 11.18 9.65 5.18
N GLU A 16 11.63 8.39 5.11
CA GLU A 16 12.51 7.90 4.06
C GLU A 16 11.86 6.75 3.29
N LEU A 17 12.21 6.62 2.01
CA LEU A 17 11.78 5.53 1.15
C LEU A 17 12.57 4.25 1.45
N THR A 18 11.86 3.14 1.59
CA THR A 18 12.44 1.82 1.83
C THR A 18 12.41 0.93 0.58
N ALA A 19 13.14 -0.18 0.61
CA ALA A 19 13.05 -1.22 -0.42
C ALA A 19 11.65 -1.87 -0.47
N TYR A 20 10.95 -1.91 0.66
CA TYR A 20 9.56 -2.35 0.75
C TYR A 20 8.65 -1.43 -0.05
N ASP A 21 8.80 -0.11 0.09
CA ASP A 21 7.97 0.86 -0.63
C ASP A 21 8.16 0.73 -2.15
N ARG A 22 9.42 0.62 -2.60
CA ARG A 22 9.76 0.43 -4.01
C ARG A 22 9.17 -0.85 -4.59
N THR A 23 9.09 -1.90 -3.78
CA THR A 23 8.48 -3.18 -4.14
C THR A 23 6.96 -3.07 -4.26
N HIS A 24 6.31 -2.31 -3.39
CA HIS A 24 4.85 -2.29 -3.23
C HIS A 24 4.18 -1.08 -3.90
N ILE A 25 4.88 -0.38 -4.80
CA ILE A 25 4.38 0.83 -5.46
C ILE A 25 3.04 0.61 -6.17
N LYS A 26 2.87 -0.52 -6.88
CA LYS A 26 1.62 -0.86 -7.57
C LYS A 26 0.48 -1.10 -6.58
N LEU A 27 0.77 -1.73 -5.44
CA LEU A 27 -0.19 -1.96 -4.37
C LEU A 27 -0.67 -0.63 -3.78
N TYR A 28 0.25 0.29 -3.49
CA TYR A 28 -0.09 1.62 -2.99
C TYR A 28 -0.92 2.44 -3.97
N MET A 29 -0.61 2.40 -5.27
CA MET A 29 -1.42 3.07 -6.30
C MET A 29 -2.86 2.55 -6.29
N ARG A 30 -3.05 1.23 -6.34
CA ARG A 30 -4.39 0.61 -6.32
C ARG A 30 -5.17 0.93 -5.04
N LEU A 31 -4.49 1.01 -3.91
CA LEU A 31 -5.10 1.35 -2.62
C LEU A 31 -5.56 2.82 -2.59
N LEU A 32 -4.78 3.73 -3.17
CA LEU A 32 -5.15 5.14 -3.32
C LEU A 32 -6.34 5.29 -4.28
N ASP A 33 -6.30 4.65 -5.44
CA ASP A 33 -7.38 4.70 -6.44
C ASP A 33 -8.71 4.20 -5.83
N ALA A 34 -8.70 3.03 -5.18
CA ALA A 34 -9.88 2.49 -4.52
C ALA A 34 -10.43 3.41 -3.41
N THR A 35 -9.54 4.05 -2.66
CA THR A 35 -9.93 5.04 -1.63
C THR A 35 -10.56 6.29 -2.26
N THR A 36 -10.01 6.77 -3.36
CA THR A 36 -10.54 7.94 -4.10
C THR A 36 -11.89 7.64 -4.74
N GLU A 37 -12.11 6.42 -5.20
CA GLU A 37 -13.39 5.93 -5.73
C GLU A 37 -14.43 5.64 -4.62
N GLY A 38 -14.04 5.71 -3.35
CA GLY A 38 -14.92 5.48 -2.20
C GLY A 38 -15.26 4.00 -1.97
N ALA A 39 -14.40 3.08 -2.42
CA ALA A 39 -14.58 1.64 -2.21
C ALA A 39 -14.58 1.30 -0.70
N ASP A 40 -15.31 0.23 -0.34
CA ASP A 40 -15.28 -0.28 1.02
C ASP A 40 -13.90 -0.88 1.34
N TRP A 41 -13.29 -0.45 2.44
CA TRP A 41 -12.00 -0.93 2.90
C TRP A 41 -11.97 -2.45 3.10
N GLN A 42 -13.12 -3.07 3.43
CA GLN A 42 -13.25 -4.52 3.58
C GLN A 42 -13.10 -5.25 2.25
N GLU A 43 -13.69 -4.74 1.18
CA GLU A 43 -13.53 -5.30 -0.16
C GLU A 43 -12.10 -5.09 -0.66
N VAL A 44 -11.53 -3.91 -0.40
CA VAL A 44 -10.16 -3.57 -0.75
C VAL A 44 -9.17 -4.52 -0.09
N VAL A 45 -9.31 -4.84 1.20
CA VAL A 45 -8.37 -5.71 1.89
C VAL A 45 -8.46 -7.17 1.40
N VAL A 46 -9.65 -7.64 1.05
CA VAL A 46 -9.83 -8.96 0.42
C VAL A 46 -9.14 -8.99 -0.95
N VAL A 47 -9.39 -7.98 -1.79
CA VAL A 47 -8.91 -7.98 -3.18
C VAL A 47 -7.40 -7.73 -3.29
N LEU A 48 -6.85 -6.84 -2.44
CA LEU A 48 -5.44 -6.44 -2.54
C LEU A 48 -4.50 -7.25 -1.65
N PHE A 49 -4.98 -7.71 -0.49
CA PHE A 49 -4.17 -8.41 0.51
C PHE A 49 -4.60 -9.86 0.71
N GLY A 50 -5.75 -10.29 0.19
CA GLY A 50 -6.25 -11.65 0.37
C GLY A 50 -6.65 -11.97 1.82
N ILE A 51 -6.89 -10.95 2.65
CA ILE A 51 -7.29 -11.13 4.05
C ILE A 51 -8.81 -11.01 4.12
N ASP A 52 -9.46 -12.00 4.73
CA ASP A 52 -10.90 -11.96 5.01
C ASP A 52 -11.17 -11.18 6.32
N PRO A 53 -11.79 -9.98 6.24
CA PRO A 53 -12.09 -9.18 7.42
C PRO A 53 -13.18 -9.80 8.32
N ALA A 54 -13.96 -10.77 7.86
CA ALA A 54 -14.88 -11.51 8.72
C ALA A 54 -14.15 -12.51 9.63
N GLN A 55 -13.03 -13.07 9.16
CA GLN A 55 -12.26 -14.08 9.88
C GLN A 55 -11.12 -13.47 10.71
N GLU A 56 -10.46 -12.43 10.19
CA GLU A 56 -9.34 -11.74 10.85
C GLU A 56 -9.55 -10.21 10.91
N PRO A 57 -10.64 -9.71 11.53
CA PRO A 57 -11.05 -8.30 11.45
C PRO A 57 -9.98 -7.31 11.91
N ALA A 58 -9.32 -7.61 13.04
CA ALA A 58 -8.28 -6.74 13.60
C ALA A 58 -7.05 -6.66 12.69
N ARG A 59 -6.63 -7.80 12.13
CA ARG A 59 -5.50 -7.87 11.21
C ARG A 59 -5.81 -7.16 9.90
N ALA A 60 -6.97 -7.46 9.31
CA ALA A 60 -7.40 -6.86 8.05
C ALA A 60 -7.44 -5.33 8.16
N ARG A 61 -7.99 -4.81 9.27
CA ARG A 61 -8.02 -3.37 9.52
C ARG A 61 -6.63 -2.77 9.69
N ALA A 62 -5.75 -3.42 10.45
CA ALA A 62 -4.38 -2.95 10.68
C ALA A 62 -3.57 -2.90 9.38
N VAL A 63 -3.67 -3.95 8.54
CA VAL A 63 -3.02 -4.01 7.23
C VAL A 63 -3.52 -2.88 6.34
N HIS A 64 -4.84 -2.74 6.20
CA HIS A 64 -5.44 -1.68 5.38
C HIS A 64 -4.96 -0.29 5.81
N ASP A 65 -5.12 0.05 7.10
CA ASP A 65 -4.86 1.40 7.59
C ASP A 65 -3.38 1.77 7.48
N SER A 66 -2.48 0.85 7.86
CA SER A 66 -1.03 1.08 7.79
C SER A 66 -0.54 1.27 6.36
N HIS A 67 -1.03 0.48 5.41
CA HIS A 67 -0.64 0.62 4.01
C HIS A 67 -1.25 1.85 3.35
N LEU A 68 -2.48 2.22 3.71
CA LEU A 68 -3.13 3.43 3.19
C LEU A 68 -2.44 4.69 3.72
N GLU A 69 -2.09 4.72 5.00
CA GLU A 69 -1.29 5.80 5.58
C GLU A 69 0.04 5.95 4.83
N ARG A 70 0.75 4.84 4.61
CA ARG A 70 2.02 4.86 3.89
C ARG A 70 1.87 5.31 2.43
N ALA A 71 0.84 4.82 1.74
CA ALA A 71 0.51 5.23 0.37
C ALA A 71 0.21 6.73 0.28
N ARG A 72 -0.56 7.27 1.24
CA ARG A 72 -0.86 8.70 1.33
C ARG A 72 0.39 9.52 1.60
N TRP A 73 1.27 9.05 2.48
CA TRP A 73 2.55 9.70 2.73
C TRP A 73 3.37 9.78 1.44
N LEU A 74 3.53 8.66 0.72
CA LEU A 74 4.24 8.61 -0.57
C LEU A 74 3.67 9.58 -1.61
N ALA A 75 2.33 9.69 -1.69
CA ALA A 75 1.68 10.61 -2.60
C ALA A 75 1.93 12.09 -2.22
N GLN A 76 2.02 12.39 -0.92
CA GLN A 76 2.23 13.74 -0.40
C GLN A 76 3.69 14.20 -0.45
N THR A 77 4.65 13.33 -0.14
CA THR A 77 6.09 13.65 -0.24
C THR A 77 6.57 13.72 -1.69
N GLY A 78 5.75 13.25 -2.63
CA GLY A 78 6.01 13.31 -4.05
C GLY A 78 6.92 12.18 -4.48
N TYR A 79 6.50 11.48 -5.54
CA TYR A 79 7.25 10.45 -6.29
C TYR A 79 8.66 10.86 -6.76
N ARG A 80 9.13 12.08 -6.47
CA ARG A 80 10.34 12.70 -6.99
C ARG A 80 11.62 11.91 -6.70
N ASP A 81 11.67 11.13 -5.62
CA ASP A 81 12.83 10.31 -5.23
C ASP A 81 12.71 8.81 -5.62
N LEU A 82 11.60 8.43 -6.25
CA LEU A 82 11.34 7.07 -6.71
C LEU A 82 11.76 6.83 -8.15
N LEU A 83 11.91 7.89 -8.96
CA LEU A 83 12.54 7.79 -10.26
C LEU A 83 14.04 7.60 -10.03
N PRO A 84 14.64 6.48 -10.49
CA PRO A 84 16.09 6.41 -10.56
C PRO A 84 16.54 7.60 -11.42
N HIS A 85 17.36 8.47 -10.83
CA HIS A 85 18.17 9.40 -11.61
C HIS A 85 19.13 8.51 -12.42
N ARG A 86 18.71 8.14 -13.62
CA ARG A 86 19.56 7.49 -14.60
C ARG A 86 19.98 8.56 -15.60
N ILE A 87 21.30 8.73 -15.67
CA ILE A 87 22.10 9.39 -16.72
C ILE A 87 22.10 10.94 -16.58
N ASN A 88 23.24 11.63 -16.44
CA ASN A 88 24.58 11.45 -17.02
C ASN A 88 25.70 11.26 -15.99
#